data_AF-A0A239QVN8-F1
#
_entry.id   AF-A0A239QVN8-F1
#
_cell.length_a   1.000
_cell.length_b   1.000
_cell.length_c   1.000
_cell.angle_alpha   90.00
_cell.angle_beta   90.00
_cell.angle_gamma   90.00
#
_symmetry.space_group_name_H-M   'P 1'
#
loop_
_entity.id
_entity.type
_entity.pdbx_description
1 polymer ?
#
loop_
_entity_poly.entity_id
_entity_poly.type
_entity_poly.pdbx_seq_one_letter_code
_entity_poly.pdbx_strand_id
1 'polypeptide(L)'
;DRGSQFRSRKFRNALKRHKLLGSMGRVGACGDNAAMESFFSLLQKNVLDRQRWTTRLELRLAIVQWIEGIYHRKRRQRRLGKLTPIEFETIMKDAATLAA
;
A
#
# COMPACT_ATOMS: atom_id res chain seq x y z
N ASP A 1 -8.30 -3.51 -8.96
CA ASP A 1 -7.78 -4.54 -9.89
C ASP A 1 -8.76 -5.70 -10.04
N ARG A 2 -8.74 -6.42 -11.17
CA ARG A 2 -9.59 -7.60 -11.49
C ARG A 2 -8.76 -8.85 -11.84
N GLY A 3 -7.49 -8.89 -11.42
CA GLY A 3 -6.63 -10.07 -11.58
C GLY A 3 -7.33 -11.38 -11.17
N SER A 4 -7.05 -12.47 -11.88
CA SER A 4 -7.67 -13.78 -11.64
C SER A 4 -7.50 -14.27 -10.19
N GLN A 5 -6.38 -13.90 -9.56
CA GLN A 5 -6.10 -14.18 -8.15
C GLN A 5 -7.13 -13.55 -7.20
N PHE A 6 -7.50 -12.28 -7.42
CA PHE A 6 -8.49 -11.56 -6.61
C PHE A 6 -9.94 -11.99 -6.88
N ARG A 7 -10.20 -12.65 -8.01
CA ARG A 7 -11.52 -13.25 -8.32
C ARG A 7 -11.64 -14.72 -7.90
N SER A 8 -10.53 -15.35 -7.52
CA SER A 8 -10.48 -16.75 -7.17
C SER A 8 -11.43 -17.11 -6.02
N ARG A 9 -11.95 -18.34 -6.03
CA ARG A 9 -12.83 -18.84 -4.95
C ARG A 9 -12.11 -18.83 -3.60
N LYS A 10 -10.80 -19.15 -3.60
CA LYS A 10 -9.96 -19.11 -2.40
C LYS A 10 -9.92 -17.72 -1.78
N PHE A 11 -9.71 -16.68 -2.59
CA PHE A 11 -9.68 -15.30 -2.10
C PHE A 11 -11.06 -14.84 -1.58
N ARG A 12 -12.13 -15.09 -2.33
CA ARG A 12 -13.49 -14.76 -1.90
C ARG A 12 -13.89 -15.46 -0.60
N ASN A 13 -13.49 -16.72 -0.41
CA ASN A 13 -13.73 -17.45 0.82
C ASN A 13 -12.98 -16.84 2.02
N ALA A 14 -11.74 -16.36 1.81
CA ALA A 14 -10.98 -15.67 2.84
C ALA A 14 -11.67 -14.37 3.26
N LEU A 15 -12.14 -13.55 2.30
CA LEU A 15 -12.89 -12.33 2.59
C LEU A 15 -14.14 -12.61 3.43
N LYS A 16 -14.94 -13.60 3.03
CA LYS A 16 -16.13 -14.03 3.78
C LYS A 16 -15.79 -14.47 5.21
N ARG A 17 -14.74 -15.27 5.38
CA ARG A 17 -14.28 -15.75 6.69
C ARG A 17 -13.94 -14.59 7.63
N HIS A 18 -13.32 -13.54 7.11
CA HIS A 18 -12.92 -12.37 7.89
C HIS A 18 -13.98 -11.24 7.90
N LYS A 19 -15.19 -11.50 7.41
CA LYS A 19 -16.28 -10.50 7.30
C LYS A 19 -15.88 -9.23 6.53
N LEU A 20 -14.97 -9.39 5.56
CA LEU A 20 -14.49 -8.29 4.71
C LEU A 20 -15.30 -8.23 3.41
N LEU A 21 -15.62 -7.01 2.98
CA LEU A 21 -16.24 -6.75 1.68
C LEU A 21 -15.15 -6.58 0.62
N GLY A 22 -15.15 -7.45 -0.38
CA GLY A 22 -14.29 -7.30 -1.55
C GLY A 22 -14.87 -6.25 -2.48
N SER A 23 -14.24 -5.08 -2.56
CA SER A 23 -14.56 -4.08 -3.58
C SER A 23 -13.74 -4.32 -4.84
N MET A 24 -14.39 -4.31 -6.00
CA MET A 24 -13.74 -4.28 -7.30
C MET A 24 -14.20 -3.02 -8.04
N GLY A 25 -13.25 -2.12 -8.34
CA GLY A 25 -13.52 -0.90 -9.09
C GLY A 25 -14.27 -1.16 -10.42
N ARG A 26 -14.93 -0.11 -10.91
CA ARG A 26 -15.60 -0.12 -12.23
C ARG A 26 -14.59 -0.47 -13.32
N VAL A 27 -15.02 -1.16 -14.38
CA VAL A 27 -14.17 -1.39 -15.56
C VAL A 27 -13.70 -0.04 -16.09
N GLY A 28 -12.39 0.13 -16.27
CA GLY A 28 -11.80 1.39 -16.75
C GLY A 28 -11.62 2.50 -15.70
N ALA A 29 -11.97 2.26 -14.43
CA ALA A 29 -11.66 3.21 -13.35
C ALA A 29 -10.21 3.00 -12.87
N CYS A 30 -9.27 3.71 -13.49
CA CYS A 30 -7.85 3.71 -13.08
C CYS A 30 -7.61 4.44 -11.75
N GLY A 31 -8.52 5.33 -11.34
CA GLY A 31 -8.41 6.12 -10.11
C GLY A 31 -8.24 5.27 -8.86
N ASP A 32 -8.94 4.14 -8.77
CA ASP A 32 -8.87 3.23 -7.62
C ASP A 32 -7.49 2.55 -7.51
N ASN A 33 -6.78 2.37 -8.62
CA ASN A 33 -5.47 1.70 -8.63
C ASN A 33 -4.30 2.70 -8.63
N ALA A 34 -4.54 3.96 -9.01
CA ALA A 34 -3.50 4.97 -9.16
C ALA A 34 -2.64 5.16 -7.90
N ALA A 35 -3.25 5.06 -6.71
CA ALA A 35 -2.52 5.14 -5.45
C ALA A 35 -1.50 4.00 -5.29
N MET A 36 -1.88 2.77 -5.65
CA MET A 36 -1.00 1.60 -5.61
C MET A 36 0.04 1.62 -6.72
N GLU A 37 -0.33 2.03 -7.94
CA GLU A 37 0.61 2.18 -9.06
C GLU A 37 1.70 3.21 -8.74
N SER A 38 1.33 4.33 -8.10
CA SER A 38 2.28 5.33 -7.63
C SER A 38 3.23 4.76 -6.56
N PHE A 39 2.71 3.95 -5.63
CA PHE A 39 3.53 3.27 -4.62
C PHE A 39 4.55 2.32 -5.27
N PHE A 40 4.10 1.43 -6.17
CA PHE A 40 5.00 0.48 -6.84
C PHE A 40 6.04 1.18 -7.72
N SER A 41 5.66 2.26 -8.41
CA SER A 41 6.60 3.09 -9.16
C SER A 41 7.71 3.67 -8.28
N LEU A 42 7.37 4.06 -7.04
CA LEU A 42 8.36 4.55 -6.08
C LEU A 42 9.23 3.41 -5.54
N LEU A 43 8.64 2.28 -5.18
CA LEU A 43 9.38 1.11 -4.69
C LEU A 43 10.39 0.62 -5.74
N GLN A 44 9.97 0.58 -7.00
CA GLN A 44 10.82 0.20 -8.12
C GLN A 44 12.04 1.12 -8.23
N LYS A 45 11.81 2.43 -8.35
CA LYS A 45 12.89 3.43 -8.48
C LYS A 45 13.82 3.51 -7.28
N ASN A 46 13.29 3.33 -6.06
CA ASN A 46 14.04 3.58 -4.83
C ASN A 46 14.61 2.32 -4.17
N VAL A 47 14.23 1.13 -4.63
CA VAL A 47 14.72 -0.14 -4.07
C VAL A 47 15.11 -1.11 -5.19
N LEU A 48 14.16 -1.48 -6.05
CA LEU A 48 14.37 -2.57 -7.01
C LEU A 48 15.48 -2.24 -8.03
N ASP A 49 15.47 -1.02 -8.56
CA ASP A 49 16.38 -0.58 -9.62
C ASP A 49 17.70 0.01 -9.08
N ARG A 50 17.89 0.03 -7.75
CA ARG A 50 19.06 0.69 -7.13
C ARG A 50 20.35 -0.11 -7.28
N GLN A 51 20.24 -1.44 -7.25
CA GLN A 51 21.37 -2.36 -7.36
C GLN A 51 20.89 -3.77 -7.70
N ARG A 52 21.84 -4.64 -8.06
CA ARG A 52 21.59 -6.08 -8.12
C ARG A 52 21.59 -6.66 -6.71
N TRP A 53 20.63 -7.53 -6.43
CA TRP A 53 20.48 -8.19 -5.14
C TRP A 53 20.96 -9.62 -5.24
N THR A 54 21.82 -10.05 -4.31
CA THR A 54 22.39 -11.40 -4.35
C THR A 54 21.40 -12.44 -3.85
N THR A 55 20.56 -12.07 -2.87
CA THR A 55 19.56 -12.98 -2.30
C THR A 55 18.19 -12.34 -2.20
N ARG A 56 17.14 -13.19 -2.21
CA ARG A 56 15.76 -12.75 -1.95
C ARG A 56 15.59 -12.17 -0.55
N LEU A 57 16.37 -12.65 0.42
CA LEU A 57 16.33 -12.14 1.80
C LEU A 57 16.83 -10.70 1.88
N GLU A 58 17.96 -10.43 1.22
CA GLU A 58 18.54 -9.09 1.13
C GLU A 58 17.56 -8.09 0.51
N LEU A 59 16.97 -8.44 -0.64
CA LEU A 59 15.94 -7.63 -1.28
C LEU A 59 14.72 -7.42 -0.36
N ARG A 60 14.26 -8.48 0.32
CA ARG A 60 13.13 -8.38 1.26
C ARG A 60 13.44 -7.41 2.40
N LEU A 61 14.63 -7.47 2.98
CA LEU A 61 15.05 -6.55 4.05
C LEU A 61 15.09 -5.10 3.54
N ALA A 62 15.66 -4.87 2.35
CA ALA A 62 15.71 -3.55 1.75
C ALA A 62 14.31 -2.96 1.48
N ILE A 63 13.38 -3.79 0.98
CA ILE A 63 11.97 -3.40 0.78
C ILE A 63 11.36 -2.98 2.12
N VAL A 64 11.48 -3.81 3.17
CA VAL A 64 10.91 -3.51 4.50
C VAL A 64 11.53 -2.24 5.09
N GLN A 65 12.85 -2.10 5.05
CA GLN A 65 13.56 -0.93 5.56
C GLN A 65 13.13 0.35 4.83
N TRP A 66 12.96 0.29 3.50
CA TRP A 66 12.51 1.45 2.74
C TRP A 66 11.06 1.80 3.04
N ILE A 67 10.15 0.81 3.11
CA ILE A 67 8.73 1.04 3.43
C ILE A 67 8.61 1.66 4.83
N GLU A 68 9.18 1.02 5.83
CA GLU A 68 9.03 1.40 7.23
C GLU A 68 9.85 2.65 7.59
N GLY A 69 11.11 2.70 7.14
CA GLY A 69 12.05 3.75 7.53
C GLY A 69 11.89 5.03 6.72
N ILE A 70 11.49 4.94 5.45
CA ILE A 70 11.49 6.08 4.52
C ILE A 70 10.07 6.41 4.08
N TYR A 71 9.35 5.46 3.47
CA TYR A 71 8.05 5.73 2.89
C TYR A 71 7.00 6.13 3.93
N HIS A 72 6.87 5.38 5.03
CA HIS A 72 5.89 5.65 6.08
C HIS A 72 6.27 6.80 7.01
N ARG A 73 7.57 6.94 7.34
CA ARG A 73 8.05 7.85 8.42
C ARG A 73 8.70 9.15 7.94
N LYS A 74 9.21 9.23 6.71
CA LYS A 74 9.98 10.39 6.24
C LYS A 74 9.39 11.03 4.99
N ARG A 75 8.69 10.28 4.15
CA ARG A 75 8.16 10.78 2.88
C ARG A 75 6.85 11.54 3.08
N ARG A 76 6.94 12.87 3.11
CA ARG A 76 5.79 13.78 3.10
C ARG A 76 5.08 13.76 1.74
N GLN A 77 3.74 13.69 1.75
CA GLN A 77 2.93 13.58 0.54
C GLN A 77 2.00 14.77 0.40
N ARG A 78 2.03 15.48 -0.73
CA ARG A 78 1.15 16.65 -0.96
C ARG A 78 -0.34 16.29 -0.81
N ARG A 79 -0.74 15.11 -1.29
CA ARG A 79 -2.12 14.59 -1.14
C ARG A 79 -2.57 14.38 0.30
N LEU A 80 -1.63 14.27 1.24
CA LEU A 80 -1.89 14.11 2.68
C LEU A 80 -1.63 15.43 3.43
N GLY A 81 -1.73 16.58 2.77
CA GLY A 81 -1.44 17.88 3.41
C GLY A 81 0.03 18.09 3.76
N LYS A 82 0.96 17.47 3.02
CA LYS A 82 2.41 17.44 3.31
C LYS A 82 2.77 16.71 4.62
N LEU A 83 1.90 15.82 5.09
CA LEU A 83 2.18 14.86 6.15
C LEU A 83 2.80 13.57 5.58
N THR A 84 3.51 12.84 6.44
CA THR A 84 3.88 11.45 6.20
C THR A 84 2.67 10.52 6.37
N PRO A 85 2.68 9.30 5.80
CA PRO A 85 1.61 8.34 6.01
C PRO A 85 1.29 8.08 7.48
N ILE A 86 2.31 7.92 8.33
CA ILE A 86 2.10 7.69 9.77
C ILE A 86 1.50 8.91 10.46
N GLU A 87 2.01 10.12 10.19
CA GLU A 87 1.43 11.34 10.77
C GLU A 87 -0.05 11.49 10.36
N PHE A 88 -0.37 11.26 9.08
CA PHE A 88 -1.74 11.33 8.59
C PHE A 88 -2.65 10.30 9.27
N GLU A 89 -2.23 9.04 9.36
CA GLU A 89 -3.01 7.99 10.04
C GLU A 89 -3.20 8.25 11.53
N THR A 90 -2.19 8.81 12.21
CA THR A 90 -2.25 9.12 13.65
C THR A 90 -3.33 10.18 13.90
N ILE A 91 -3.30 11.28 13.15
CA ILE A 91 -4.30 12.36 13.27
C ILE A 91 -5.71 11.84 12.94
N MET A 92 -5.86 11.00 11.92
CA MET A 92 -7.16 10.44 11.54
C MET A 92 -7.70 9.43 12.56
N LYS A 93 -6.84 8.64 13.19
CA LYS A 93 -7.24 7.73 14.28
C LYS A 93 -7.73 8.51 15.48
N ASP A 94 -7.00 9.54 15.89
CA ASP A 94 -7.39 10.38 17.02
C ASP A 94 -8.74 11.05 16.77
N ALA A 95 -8.96 11.59 15.56
CA ALA A 95 -10.23 12.18 15.17
C ALA A 95 -11.39 11.15 15.16
N ALA A 96 -11.14 9.92 14.70
CA ALA A 96 -12.14 8.85 14.73
C ALA A 96 -12.46 8.37 16.14
N THR A 97 -11.47 8.33 17.04
CA THR A 97 -11.67 8.01 18.46
C THR A 97 -12.45 9.09 19.19
N LEU A 98 -12.21 10.37 18.89
CA LEU A 98 -12.97 11.49 19.46
C LEU A 98 -14.42 11.57 18.98
N ALA A 99 -14.73 10.98 17.82
CA ALA A 99 -16.07 10.97 17.23
C ALA A 99 -16.93 9.75 17.62
N ALA A 100 -16.35 8.77 18.33
CA ALA A 100 -17.00 7.54 18.78
C ALA A 100 -17.45 7.64 20.25
#